data_AF-A0A536GDN3-F1
#
_entry.id   AF-A0A536GDN3-F1
#
_cell.length_a   1.000
_cell.length_b   1.000
_cell.length_c   1.000
_cell.angle_alpha   90.00
_cell.angle_beta   90.00
_cell.angle_gamma   90.00
#
_symmetry.space_group_name_H-M   'P 1'
#
loop_
_entity.id
_entity.type
_entity.pdbx_description
1 polymer ?
#
loop_
_entity_poly.entity_id
_entity_poly.type
_entity_poly.pdbx_seq_one_letter_code
_entity_poly.pdbx_strand_id
1 'polypeptide(L)'
;MAVSGSATVTTTVSEPAPNPELHTRAIYRNLLLRGLAPDEAANLTAYMAGIAVGATHWTLGQINQLLFLREINRNGHFAEPTDPKEPHLH
;
A
#
# COMPACT_ATOMS: atom_id res chain seq x y z
N MET A 1 19.61 -48.09 11.99
CA MET A 1 20.05 -46.73 11.59
C MET A 1 19.03 -46.20 10.60
N ALA A 2 18.37 -45.08 10.92
CA ALA A 2 17.24 -44.53 10.18
C ALA A 2 17.67 -43.84 8.88
N VAL A 3 16.86 -43.95 7.82
CA VAL A 3 16.96 -43.09 6.62
C VAL A 3 15.71 -42.22 6.55
N SER A 4 15.98 -40.92 6.51
CA SER A 4 15.05 -39.80 6.64
C SER A 4 14.19 -39.66 5.39
N GLY A 5 12.87 -39.52 5.57
CA GLY A 5 11.94 -39.15 4.51
C GLY A 5 12.07 -37.67 4.17
N SER A 6 12.39 -37.35 2.91
CA SER A 6 12.36 -35.96 2.43
C SER A 6 10.94 -35.63 2.00
N ALA A 7 10.20 -34.96 2.89
CA ALA A 7 8.92 -34.38 2.53
C ALA A 7 9.17 -33.14 1.68
N THR A 8 8.84 -33.23 0.39
CA THR A 8 8.74 -32.04 -0.49
C THR A 8 7.56 -31.21 -0.02
N VAL A 9 7.84 -30.18 0.78
CA VAL A 9 6.86 -29.15 1.12
C VAL A 9 6.71 -28.26 -0.10
N THR A 10 5.60 -28.40 -0.81
CA THR A 10 5.15 -27.43 -1.81
C THR A 10 4.66 -26.20 -1.05
N THR A 11 5.58 -25.27 -0.77
CA THR A 11 5.20 -23.94 -0.29
C THR A 11 4.59 -23.21 -1.48
N THR A 12 3.26 -23.25 -1.59
CA THR A 12 2.50 -22.31 -2.40
C THR A 12 2.84 -20.91 -1.88
N VAL A 13 3.73 -20.21 -2.58
CA VAL A 13 4.00 -18.81 -2.32
C VAL A 13 2.72 -18.08 -2.69
N SER A 14 1.88 -17.78 -1.69
CA SER A 14 0.88 -16.74 -1.83
C SER A 14 1.63 -15.47 -2.21
N GLU A 15 1.46 -15.06 -3.46
CA GLU A 15 1.99 -13.81 -3.98
C GLU A 15 1.56 -12.69 -3.02
N PRO A 16 2.49 -12.02 -2.31
CA PRO A 16 2.12 -10.94 -1.43
C PRO A 16 1.47 -9.86 -2.30
N ALA A 17 0.29 -9.41 -1.90
CA ALA A 17 -0.45 -8.37 -2.63
C ALA A 17 0.52 -7.24 -3.01
N PRO A 18 0.49 -6.76 -4.27
CA PRO A 18 1.48 -5.82 -4.78
C PRO A 18 1.51 -4.59 -3.87
N ASN A 19 2.64 -4.39 -3.19
CA ASN A 19 2.79 -3.28 -2.25
C ASN A 19 2.75 -1.96 -3.05
N PRO A 20 1.69 -1.13 -2.92
CA PRO A 20 1.53 0.06 -3.72
C PRO A 20 2.69 1.05 -3.55
N GLU A 21 3.32 1.09 -2.37
CA GLU A 21 4.52 1.89 -2.07
C GLU A 21 5.72 1.55 -2.95
N LEU A 22 5.97 0.25 -3.19
CA LEU A 22 7.10 -0.18 -4.00
C LEU A 22 6.87 0.18 -5.47
N HIS A 23 5.62 0.09 -5.93
CA HIS A 23 5.27 0.40 -7.31
C HIS A 23 5.35 1.90 -7.60
N THR A 24 4.78 2.76 -6.73
CA THR A 24 4.86 4.22 -6.90
C THR A 24 6.29 4.73 -6.84
N ARG A 25 7.13 4.17 -5.97
CA ARG A 25 8.54 4.55 -5.86
C ARG A 25 9.35 4.18 -7.11
N ALA A 26 9.07 3.03 -7.72
CA ALA A 26 9.69 2.62 -8.97
C ALA A 26 9.28 3.55 -10.13
N ILE A 27 7.99 3.86 -10.25
CA ILE A 27 7.45 4.80 -11.25
C ILE A 27 8.10 6.18 -11.09
N TYR A 28 8.02 6.75 -9.88
CA TYR A 28 8.57 8.07 -9.57
C TYR A 28 10.05 8.16 -9.91
N ARG A 29 10.85 7.16 -9.51
CA ARG A 29 12.28 7.11 -9.87
C ARG A 29 12.50 7.04 -11.37
N ASN A 30 11.70 6.25 -12.10
CA ASN A 30 11.84 6.17 -13.54
C ASN A 30 11.55 7.52 -14.21
N LEU A 31 10.57 8.27 -13.72
CA LEU A 31 10.23 9.61 -14.20
C LEU A 31 11.34 10.62 -13.93
N LEU A 32 11.92 10.61 -12.72
CA LEU A 32 13.09 11.43 -12.41
C LEU A 32 14.29 11.12 -13.32
N LEU A 33 14.55 9.83 -13.57
CA LEU A 33 15.63 9.41 -14.47
C LEU A 33 15.40 9.84 -15.92
N ARG A 34 14.14 10.05 -16.31
CA ARG A 34 13.76 10.62 -17.62
C ARG A 34 13.85 12.15 -17.64
N GLY A 35 14.19 12.79 -16.53
CA GLY A 35 14.41 14.24 -16.44
C GLY A 35 13.18 15.05 -16.06
N LEU A 36 12.09 14.42 -15.59
CA LEU A 36 10.95 15.18 -15.07
C LEU A 36 11.32 15.90 -13.77
N ALA A 37 10.72 17.08 -13.56
CA ALA A 37 10.83 17.76 -12.29
C ALA A 37 10.15 16.92 -11.18
N PRO A 38 10.60 17.02 -9.91
CA PRO A 38 10.05 16.22 -8.81
C PRO A 38 8.53 16.32 -8.63
N ASP A 39 7.98 17.51 -8.77
CA ASP A 39 6.56 17.81 -8.68
C ASP A 39 5.75 17.23 -9.85
N GLU A 40 6.27 17.35 -11.09
CA GLU A 40 5.69 16.71 -12.28
C GLU A 40 5.69 15.18 -12.16
N ALA A 41 6.82 14.61 -11.73
CA ALA A 41 6.98 13.17 -11.54
C ALA A 41 6.01 12.64 -10.46
N ALA A 42 5.81 13.39 -9.38
CA ALA A 42 4.86 13.03 -8.34
C ALA A 42 3.41 13.11 -8.85
N ASN A 43 3.03 14.19 -9.53
CA ASN A 43 1.69 14.32 -10.11
C ASN A 43 1.37 13.21 -11.12
N LEU A 44 2.32 12.87 -12.00
CA LEU A 44 2.12 11.78 -12.95
C LEU A 44 2.03 10.42 -12.25
N THR A 45 2.81 10.20 -11.19
CA THR A 45 2.69 9.00 -10.33
C THR A 45 1.30 8.93 -9.67
N ALA A 46 0.77 10.05 -9.17
CA ALA A 46 -0.56 10.14 -8.59
C ALA A 46 -1.65 9.81 -9.62
N TYR A 47 -1.55 10.40 -10.82
CA TYR A 47 -2.48 10.13 -11.92
C TYR A 47 -2.49 8.64 -12.30
N MET A 48 -1.31 8.01 -12.43
CA MET A 48 -1.19 6.57 -12.71
C MET A 48 -1.76 5.69 -11.59
N ALA A 49 -1.74 6.18 -10.35
CA ALA A 49 -2.36 5.53 -9.19
C ALA A 49 -3.88 5.81 -9.06
N GLY A 50 -4.48 6.52 -10.01
CA GLY A 50 -5.90 6.87 -10.01
C GLY A 50 -6.26 7.95 -8.98
N ILE A 51 -5.31 8.79 -8.60
CA ILE A 51 -5.49 9.94 -7.71
C ILE A 51 -5.61 11.19 -8.58
N ALA A 52 -6.66 11.99 -8.36
CA ALA A 52 -6.85 13.23 -9.08
C ALA A 52 -5.73 14.24 -8.81
N VAL A 53 -5.27 14.92 -9.84
CA VAL A 53 -4.28 16.00 -9.76
C VAL A 53 -5.02 17.34 -9.82
N GLY A 54 -4.81 18.19 -8.82
CA GLY A 54 -5.44 19.51 -8.71
C GLY A 54 -4.43 20.65 -8.84
N ALA A 55 -4.81 21.84 -8.37
CA ALA A 55 -3.92 23.01 -8.38
C ALA A 55 -2.69 22.85 -7.47
N THR A 56 -2.79 22.03 -6.42
CA THR A 56 -1.68 21.68 -5.53
C THR A 56 -0.99 20.42 -6.03
N HIS A 57 0.33 20.47 -6.15
CA HIS A 57 1.14 19.32 -6.54
C HIS A 57 1.18 18.27 -5.43
N TRP A 58 1.19 17.00 -5.84
CA TRP A 58 1.44 15.88 -4.95
C TRP A 58 2.93 15.75 -4.65
N THR A 59 3.23 15.16 -3.49
CA THR A 59 4.53 14.58 -3.19
C THR A 59 4.42 13.07 -3.16
N LEU A 60 5.53 12.37 -3.41
CA LEU A 60 5.54 10.89 -3.34
C LEU A 60 5.07 10.39 -1.97
N GLY A 61 5.46 11.06 -0.87
CA GLY A 61 5.05 10.67 0.47
C GLY A 61 3.53 10.76 0.69
N GLN A 62 2.89 11.81 0.19
CA GLN A 62 1.44 11.97 0.29
C GLN A 62 0.68 10.92 -0.54
N ILE A 63 1.16 10.62 -1.75
CA ILE A 63 0.59 9.58 -2.61
C ILE A 63 0.61 8.24 -1.87
N ASN A 64 1.78 7.90 -1.34
CA ASN A 64 2.01 6.67 -0.60
C ASN A 64 1.13 6.55 0.64
N GLN A 65 1.03 7.62 1.44
CA GLN A 65 0.14 7.66 2.59
C GLN A 65 -1.33 7.47 2.21
N LEU A 66 -1.79 8.08 1.10
CA LEU A 66 -3.16 7.92 0.64
C LEU A 66 -3.45 6.49 0.18
N LEU A 67 -2.52 5.86 -0.54
CA LEU A 67 -2.64 4.46 -0.94
C LEU A 67 -2.66 3.52 0.26
N PHE A 68 -1.86 3.81 1.28
CA PHE A 68 -1.91 3.09 2.55
C PHE A 68 -3.26 3.22 3.26
N LEU A 69 -3.82 4.44 3.35
CA LEU A 69 -5.15 4.65 3.94
C LEU A 69 -6.25 3.93 3.16
N ARG A 70 -6.15 3.92 1.82
CA ARG A 70 -7.09 3.20 0.93
C ARG A 70 -7.02 1.70 1.16
N GLU A 71 -5.82 1.17 1.36
CA GLU A 71 -5.58 -0.23 1.70
C GLU A 71 -6.22 -0.60 3.04
N ILE A 72 -5.98 0.20 4.09
CA ILE A 72 -6.61 0.00 5.42
C ILE A 72 -8.12 0.02 5.33
N ASN A 73 -8.69 1.01 4.63
CA ASN A 73 -10.13 1.15 4.45
C ASN A 73 -10.73 -0.07 3.74
N ARG A 74 -10.08 -0.53 2.65
CA ARG A 74 -10.52 -1.72 1.91
C ARG A 74 -10.49 -2.99 2.75
N ASN A 75 -9.52 -3.12 3.64
CA ASN A 75 -9.35 -4.30 4.49
C ASN A 75 -10.18 -4.25 5.79
N GLY A 76 -11.03 -3.23 5.97
CA GLY A 76 -11.90 -3.11 7.14
C GLY A 76 -11.15 -2.87 8.45
N HIS A 77 -9.88 -2.45 8.40
CA HIS A 77 -9.06 -2.18 9.59
C HIS A 77 -9.22 -0.76 10.14
N PHE A 78 -10.20 0.01 9.66
CA PHE A 78 -10.62 1.22 10.33
C PHE A 78 -11.26 0.78 11.66
N ALA A 79 -10.54 0.98 12.76
CA ALA A 79 -10.95 0.52 14.08
C ALA A 79 -12.44 0.80 14.33
N GLU A 80 -13.19 -0.25 14.61
CA GLU A 80 -14.57 -0.14 15.06
C GLU A 80 -14.59 0.74 16.33
N PRO A 81 -15.47 1.75 16.42
CA PRO A 81 -15.70 2.40 17.70
C PRO A 81 -16.30 1.33 18.60
N THR A 82 -15.49 0.72 19.46
CA THR A 82 -15.99 -0.07 20.58
C THR A 82 -16.80 0.87 21.45
N ASP A 83 -18.10 0.92 21.20
CA ASP A 83 -19.07 1.54 22.07
C ASP A 83 -18.94 0.84 23.44
N PRO A 84 -18.49 1.52 24.50
CA PRO A 84 -18.43 0.90 25.80
C PRO A 84 -19.86 0.75 26.30
N LYS A 85 -20.49 -0.39 25.98
CA LYS A 85 -21.73 -0.80 26.64
C LYS A 85 -21.43 -1.04 28.11
N GLU A 86 -21.60 -0.01 28.93
CA GLU A 86 -21.61 -0.14 30.38
C GLU A 86 -22.63 -1.21 30.77
N PRO A 87 -22.24 -2.24 31.54
CA PRO A 87 -23.22 -3.17 32.10
C PRO A 87 -23.94 -2.45 33.24
N HIS A 88 -25.15 -1.96 32.98
CA HIS A 88 -26.09 -1.61 34.05
C HIS A 88 -26.45 -2.89 34.83
N LEU A 89 -25.72 -3.16 35.92
CA LEU A 89 -26.22 -3.96 37.03
C LEU A 89 -27.16 -3.07 37.85
N HIS A 90 -28.45 -3.42 37.89
CA HIS A 90 -29.32 -3.20 39.04
C HIS A 90 -30.54 -4.14 38.97
#